data_AF-A0A6G1VJJ6-F1
#
_entry.id   AF-A0A6G1VJJ6-F1
#
_cell.length_a   1.000
_cell.length_b   1.000
_cell.length_c   1.000
_cell.angle_alpha   90.00
_cell.angle_beta   90.00
_cell.angle_gamma   90.00
#
_symmetry.space_group_name_H-M   'P 1'
#
loop_
_entity.id
_entity.type
_entity.pdbx_description
1 polymer ?
#
loop_
_entity_poly.entity_id
_entity_poly.type
_entity_poly.pdbx_seq_one_letter_code
_entity_poly.pdbx_strand_id
1 'polypeptide(L)'
;MEMAQLAYNKPYAEFAKRGLANGFRRAMVLYLANGEKWEKPIEEFIEWSVKYDLWCKMRFFGNQMQEAIDADNRAVCHSSGVSNLLLFVHDTFDKAEIQNVCMVHGTKTKLAILLCNWKKRGFIVKNDDDTFS
;
A
#
# COMPACT_ATOMS: atom_id res chain seq x y z
N MET A 1 25.76 -13.12 5.45
CA MET A 1 24.79 -12.12 4.95
C MET A 1 25.10 -10.84 5.70
N GLU A 2 25.66 -9.86 5.01
CA GLU A 2 26.15 -8.61 5.59
C GLU A 2 24.94 -7.81 6.12
N MET A 3 24.92 -7.49 7.42
CA MET A 3 23.76 -6.88 8.12
C MET A 3 23.25 -5.60 7.44
N ALA A 4 24.11 -4.89 6.71
CA ALA A 4 23.77 -3.69 5.95
C ALA A 4 22.79 -3.96 4.78
N GLN A 5 22.83 -5.13 4.15
CA GLN A 5 21.92 -5.49 3.05
C GLN A 5 20.47 -5.74 3.53
N LEU A 6 20.29 -6.00 4.83
CA LEU A 6 19.00 -6.33 5.43
C LEU A 6 18.23 -5.09 5.93
N ALA A 7 18.91 -3.95 6.12
CA ALA A 7 18.28 -2.72 6.63
C ALA A 7 17.18 -2.17 5.70
N TYR A 8 17.27 -2.44 4.39
CA TYR A 8 16.29 -2.00 3.39
C TYR A 8 15.32 -3.11 2.95
N ASN A 9 15.41 -4.30 3.54
CA ASN A 9 14.51 -5.40 3.26
C ASN A 9 13.26 -5.27 4.15
N LYS A 10 12.13 -4.82 3.58
CA LYS A 10 10.88 -4.58 4.32
C LYS A 10 10.36 -5.83 5.03
N PRO A 11 10.29 -7.03 4.40
CA PRO A 11 9.95 -8.27 5.11
C PRO A 11 10.85 -8.55 6.32
N TYR A 12 12.17 -8.39 6.14
CA TYR A 12 13.12 -8.61 7.22
C TYR A 12 12.89 -7.66 8.39
N ALA A 13 12.67 -6.36 8.12
CA ALA A 13 12.40 -5.37 9.15
C ALA A 13 11.13 -5.70 9.96
N GLU A 14 10.06 -6.09 9.28
CA GLU A 14 8.80 -6.48 9.92
C GLU A 14 8.93 -7.74 10.78
N PHE A 15 9.61 -8.77 10.25
CA PHE A 15 9.85 -9.99 11.03
C PHE A 15 10.81 -9.75 12.19
N ALA A 16 11.85 -8.93 12.03
CA ALA A 16 12.79 -8.58 13.08
C ALA A 16 12.10 -7.88 14.25
N LYS A 17 11.21 -6.92 13.97
CA LYS A 17 10.42 -6.23 15.01
C LYS A 17 9.61 -7.21 15.86
N ARG A 18 8.91 -8.15 15.22
CA ARG A 18 8.13 -9.18 15.92
C ARG A 18 9.01 -10.19 16.65
N GLY A 19 10.13 -10.58 16.04
CA GLY A 19 11.14 -11.47 16.62
C GLY A 19 11.71 -10.89 17.91
N LEU A 20 12.10 -9.61 17.90
CA LEU A 20 12.62 -8.89 19.06
C LEU A 20 11.59 -8.80 20.20
N ALA A 21 10.33 -8.47 19.88
CA ALA A 21 9.28 -8.41 20.91
C ALA A 21 9.04 -9.77 21.58
N ASN A 22 9.09 -10.86 20.80
CA ASN A 22 8.98 -12.22 21.34
C ASN A 22 10.24 -12.64 22.11
N GLY A 23 11.42 -12.28 21.63
CA GLY A 23 12.70 -12.49 22.31
C GLY A 23 12.71 -11.82 23.68
N PHE A 24 12.26 -10.56 23.76
CA PHE A 24 12.14 -9.85 25.03
C PHE A 24 11.20 -10.56 26.01
N ARG A 25 10.00 -10.99 25.57
CA ARG A 25 9.07 -11.74 26.44
C ARG A 25 9.70 -13.02 26.98
N ARG A 26 10.41 -13.78 26.14
CA ARG A 26 11.15 -14.98 26.57
C ARG A 26 12.24 -14.64 27.56
N ALA A 27 12.97 -13.54 27.32
CA ALA A 27 14.02 -13.06 28.21
C ALA A 27 13.45 -12.73 29.60
N MET A 28 12.30 -12.05 29.65
CA MET A 28 11.63 -11.71 30.91
C MET A 28 11.17 -12.95 31.68
N VAL A 29 10.65 -13.97 30.99
CA VAL A 29 10.30 -15.24 31.64
C VAL A 29 11.52 -15.91 32.26
N LEU A 30 12.63 -15.99 31.53
CA LEU A 30 13.87 -16.58 32.03
C LEU A 30 14.48 -15.77 33.18
N TYR A 31 14.45 -14.45 33.08
CA TYR A 31 14.91 -13.54 34.13
C TYR A 31 14.15 -13.74 35.44
N LEU A 32 12.81 -13.78 35.38
CA LEU A 32 11.97 -14.03 36.55
C LEU A 32 12.17 -15.43 37.11
N ALA A 33 12.27 -16.45 36.26
CA ALA A 33 12.55 -17.82 36.65
C ALA A 33 13.93 -17.97 37.33
N ASN A 34 14.89 -17.12 36.96
CA ASN A 34 16.22 -17.06 37.58
C ASN A 34 16.28 -16.13 38.81
N GLY A 35 15.14 -15.84 39.44
CA GLY A 35 15.11 -15.00 40.64
C GLY A 35 15.56 -13.57 40.38
N GLU A 36 15.14 -13.00 39.24
CA GLU A 36 15.46 -11.63 38.84
C GLU A 36 16.97 -11.38 38.66
N LYS A 37 17.69 -12.42 38.22
CA LYS A 37 19.12 -12.35 37.90
C LYS A 37 19.34 -12.55 36.41
N TRP A 38 19.94 -11.55 35.78
CA TRP A 38 20.39 -11.65 34.40
C TRP A 38 21.72 -12.40 34.33
N GLU A 39 21.82 -13.36 33.43
CA GLU A 39 23.04 -14.13 33.21
C GLU A 39 23.32 -14.30 31.72
N LYS A 40 24.60 -14.50 31.38
CA LYS A 40 25.05 -14.65 30.00
C LYS A 40 24.31 -15.75 29.22
N PRO A 41 23.98 -16.93 29.80
CA PRO A 41 23.21 -17.96 29.09
C PRO A 41 21.81 -17.50 28.67
N ILE A 42 21.17 -16.59 29.43
CA ILE A 42 19.87 -16.02 29.04
C ILE A 42 20.07 -15.16 27.79
N GLU A 43 21.08 -14.30 27.78
CA GLU A 43 21.41 -13.45 26.63
C GLU A 43 21.70 -14.28 25.37
N GLU A 44 22.57 -15.29 25.48
CA GLU A 44 22.97 -16.16 24.38
C GLU A 44 21.78 -16.96 23.83
N PHE A 45 20.93 -17.49 24.72
CA PHE A 45 19.72 -18.18 24.31
C PHE A 45 18.76 -17.25 23.56
N ILE A 46 18.53 -16.03 24.07
CA ILE A 46 17.64 -15.08 23.42
C ILE A 46 18.18 -14.63 22.08
N GLU A 47 19.47 -14.29 21.99
CA GLU A 47 20.12 -13.91 20.74
C GLU A 47 20.02 -15.02 19.69
N TRP A 48 20.35 -16.26 20.08
CA TRP A 48 20.21 -17.42 19.19
C TRP A 48 18.76 -17.62 18.76
N SER A 49 17.82 -17.55 19.70
CA SER A 49 16.40 -17.80 19.42
C SER A 49 15.78 -16.76 18.48
N VAL A 50 16.18 -15.49 18.59
CA VAL A 50 15.72 -14.41 17.70
C VAL A 50 16.32 -14.58 16.30
N LYS A 51 17.62 -14.89 16.21
CA LYS A 51 18.28 -15.16 14.92
C LYS A 51 17.66 -16.37 14.22
N TYR A 52 17.38 -17.43 14.96
CA TYR A 52 16.75 -18.65 14.44
C TYR A 52 15.32 -18.39 13.96
N ASP A 53 14.49 -17.74 14.78
CA ASP A 53 13.11 -17.36 14.40
C ASP A 53 13.08 -16.51 13.13
N LEU A 54 13.98 -15.53 13.03
CA LEU A 54 14.09 -14.65 11.87
C LEU A 54 14.54 -15.41 10.62
N TRP A 55 15.52 -16.30 10.76
CA TRP A 55 15.97 -17.16 9.67
C TRP A 55 14.83 -18.03 9.13
N CYS A 56 14.08 -18.70 10.02
CA CYS A 56 12.91 -19.49 9.62
C CYS A 56 11.86 -18.65 8.90
N LYS A 57 11.52 -17.48 9.45
CA LYS A 57 10.50 -16.60 8.85
C LYS A 57 10.90 -16.12 7.47
N MET A 58 12.13 -15.69 7.29
CA MET A 58 12.64 -15.29 5.98
C MET A 58 12.66 -16.48 5.01
N ARG A 59 13.07 -17.67 5.46
CA ARG A 59 13.16 -18.87 4.64
C ARG A 59 11.82 -19.35 4.09
N PHE A 60 10.75 -19.24 4.87
CA PHE A 60 9.42 -19.78 4.52
C PHE A 60 8.43 -18.72 4.05
N PHE A 61 8.49 -17.50 4.60
CA PHE A 61 7.49 -16.44 4.37
C PHE A 61 8.07 -15.17 3.75
N GLY A 62 9.39 -15.05 3.61
CA GLY A 62 10.04 -13.84 3.11
C GLY A 62 9.52 -13.39 1.75
N ASN A 63 9.43 -14.33 0.80
CA ASN A 63 8.96 -14.04 -0.56
C ASN A 63 7.47 -13.65 -0.57
N GLN A 64 6.62 -14.41 0.12
CA GLN A 64 5.17 -14.11 0.21
C GLN A 64 4.92 -12.74 0.82
N MET A 65 5.69 -12.36 1.84
CA MET A 65 5.59 -11.05 2.45
C MET A 65 6.05 -9.93 1.51
N GLN A 66 7.13 -10.16 0.75
CA GLN A 66 7.59 -9.20 -0.25
C GLN A 66 6.53 -9.00 -1.35
N GLU A 67 5.96 -10.09 -1.86
CA GLU A 67 4.89 -10.05 -2.87
C GLU A 67 3.64 -9.32 -2.37
N ALA A 68 3.25 -9.53 -1.12
CA ALA A 68 2.12 -8.84 -0.49
C ALA A 68 2.39 -7.34 -0.34
N ILE A 69 3.60 -6.97 0.09
CA ILE A 69 4.02 -5.56 0.19
C ILE A 69 4.02 -4.90 -1.19
N ASP A 70 4.52 -5.58 -2.21
CA ASP A 70 4.56 -5.05 -3.56
C ASP A 70 3.17 -4.94 -4.18
N ALA A 71 2.27 -5.88 -3.88
CA ALA A 71 0.87 -5.81 -4.28
C ALA A 71 0.14 -4.61 -3.64
N ASP A 72 0.40 -4.34 -2.36
CA ASP A 72 -0.18 -3.19 -1.65
C ASP A 72 0.35 -1.86 -2.20
N ASN A 73 1.67 -1.77 -2.43
CA ASN A 73 2.26 -0.59 -3.09
C ASN A 73 1.67 -0.37 -4.48
N ARG A 74 1.48 -1.44 -5.26
CA ARG A 74 0.80 -1.38 -6.56
C ARG A 74 -0.64 -0.93 -6.41
N ALA A 75 -1.39 -1.42 -5.44
CA ALA A 75 -2.78 -0.99 -5.21
C ALA A 75 -2.85 0.50 -4.88
N VAL A 76 -1.97 1.01 -4.02
CA VAL A 76 -1.88 2.45 -3.70
C VAL A 76 -1.50 3.27 -4.93
N CYS A 77 -0.52 2.84 -5.71
CA CYS A 77 -0.08 3.53 -6.93
C CYS A 77 -1.08 3.43 -8.09
N HIS A 78 -1.88 2.35 -8.15
CA HIS A 78 -2.91 2.11 -9.17
C HIS A 78 -4.32 2.48 -8.73
N SER A 79 -4.52 3.05 -7.54
CA SER A 79 -5.60 4.01 -7.32
C SER A 79 -5.31 5.28 -8.13
N SER A 80 -5.28 5.15 -9.46
CA SER A 80 -5.34 6.28 -10.37
C SER A 80 -6.56 7.09 -9.93
N GLY A 81 -6.35 8.35 -9.57
CA GLY A 81 -7.48 9.26 -9.33
C GLY A 81 -8.47 9.17 -10.49
N VAL A 82 -9.72 9.54 -10.24
CA VAL A 82 -10.77 9.59 -11.28
C VAL A 82 -10.18 10.21 -12.56
N SER A 83 -10.14 9.40 -13.63
CA SER A 83 -9.56 9.85 -14.90
C SER A 83 -10.28 11.10 -15.38
N ASN A 84 -9.53 12.08 -15.88
CA ASN A 84 -10.13 13.26 -16.48
C ASN A 84 -10.86 12.84 -17.75
N LEU A 85 -12.20 12.78 -17.69
CA LEU A 85 -13.02 12.31 -18.80
C LEU A 85 -12.96 13.23 -20.03
N LEU A 86 -12.53 14.49 -19.88
CA LEU A 86 -12.31 15.42 -20.99
C LEU A 86 -11.20 14.96 -21.95
N LEU A 87 -10.32 14.06 -21.51
CA LEU A 87 -9.26 13.50 -22.37
C LEU A 87 -9.77 12.48 -23.40
N PHE A 88 -11.02 12.03 -23.27
CA PHE A 88 -11.60 10.98 -24.11
C PHE A 88 -12.74 11.47 -25.00
N VAL A 89 -13.02 12.77 -24.99
CA VAL A 89 -13.97 13.43 -25.89
C VAL A 89 -13.22 14.34 -26.85
N HIS A 90 -13.82 14.66 -27.99
CA HIS A 90 -13.28 15.65 -28.92
C HIS A 90 -13.31 17.06 -28.31
N ASP A 91 -12.53 17.99 -28.88
CA ASP A 91 -12.53 19.42 -28.52
C ASP A 91 -13.91 20.07 -28.63
N THR A 92 -14.82 19.46 -29.39
CA THR A 92 -16.25 19.79 -29.37
C THR A 92 -17.03 18.49 -29.41
N PHE A 93 -17.84 18.25 -28.38
CA PHE A 93 -18.51 16.98 -28.16
C PHE A 93 -19.99 17.19 -27.82
N ASP A 94 -20.81 16.19 -28.15
CA ASP A 94 -22.22 16.18 -27.81
C ASP A 94 -22.49 15.38 -26.52
N LYS A 95 -23.75 15.39 -26.08
CA LYS A 95 -24.17 14.69 -24.87
C LYS A 95 -24.04 13.15 -25.00
N ALA A 96 -24.18 12.60 -26.20
CA ALA A 96 -24.13 11.16 -26.44
C ALA A 96 -22.68 10.65 -26.32
N GLU A 97 -21.72 11.42 -26.84
CA GLU A 97 -20.30 11.12 -26.77
C GLU A 97 -19.80 11.04 -25.33
N ILE A 98 -20.06 12.07 -24.52
CA ILE A 98 -19.66 12.07 -23.11
C ILE A 98 -20.39 10.99 -22.31
N GLN A 99 -21.62 10.64 -22.68
CA GLN A 99 -22.34 9.53 -22.06
C GLN A 99 -21.67 8.20 -22.36
N ASN A 100 -21.18 7.99 -23.58
CA ASN A 100 -20.40 6.80 -23.94
C ASN A 100 -19.09 6.71 -23.16
N VAL A 101 -18.35 7.82 -23.07
CA VAL A 101 -17.13 7.92 -22.25
C VAL A 101 -17.41 7.59 -20.78
N CYS A 102 -18.52 8.10 -20.23
CA CYS A 102 -18.95 7.80 -18.86
C CYS A 102 -19.26 6.31 -18.64
N MET A 103 -19.83 5.62 -19.64
CA MET A 103 -20.10 4.18 -19.59
C MET A 103 -18.82 3.36 -19.69
N VAL A 104 -17.89 3.74 -20.57
CA VAL A 104 -16.62 3.02 -20.77
C VAL A 104 -15.67 3.19 -19.59
N HIS A 105 -15.54 4.40 -19.04
CA HIS A 105 -14.58 4.72 -17.98
C HIS A 105 -15.16 4.68 -16.56
N GLY A 106 -16.47 4.42 -16.42
CA GLY A 106 -17.13 4.19 -15.14
C GLY A 106 -17.13 5.41 -14.21
N THR A 107 -18.04 6.36 -14.42
CA THR A 107 -18.29 7.45 -13.46
C THR A 107 -19.48 7.16 -12.53
N LYS A 108 -19.34 7.51 -11.25
CA LYS A 108 -20.43 7.45 -10.26
C LYS A 108 -21.30 8.71 -10.25
N THR A 109 -20.88 9.76 -10.95
CA THR A 109 -21.56 11.07 -10.96
C THR A 109 -22.59 11.13 -12.08
N LYS A 110 -23.81 11.62 -11.78
CA LYS A 110 -24.83 11.85 -12.81
C LYS A 110 -24.31 12.83 -13.86
N LEU A 111 -24.51 12.53 -15.15
CA LEU A 111 -24.00 13.32 -16.28
C LEU A 111 -24.32 14.83 -16.17
N ALA A 112 -25.54 15.17 -15.75
CA ALA A 112 -25.94 16.57 -15.58
C ALA A 112 -25.11 17.32 -14.52
N ILE A 113 -24.76 16.65 -13.42
CA ILE A 113 -23.93 17.21 -12.35
C ILE A 113 -22.48 17.38 -12.83
N LEU A 114 -21.98 16.40 -13.60
CA LEU A 114 -20.65 16.46 -14.20
C LEU A 114 -20.51 17.69 -15.11
N LEU A 115 -21.40 17.84 -16.09
CA LEU A 115 -21.40 18.95 -17.04
C LEU A 115 -21.57 20.31 -16.34
N CYS A 116 -22.47 20.39 -15.34
CA CYS A 116 -22.66 21.61 -14.56
C CYS A 116 -21.38 22.00 -13.81
N ASN A 117 -20.70 21.05 -13.19
CA ASN A 117 -19.44 21.29 -12.48
C ASN A 117 -18.32 21.72 -13.43
N TRP A 118 -18.21 21.10 -14.60
CA TRP A 118 -17.22 21.48 -15.60
C TRP A 118 -17.46 22.88 -16.14
N LYS A 119 -18.71 23.23 -16.46
CA LYS A 119 -19.08 24.58 -16.86
C LYS A 119 -18.79 25.60 -15.76
N LYS A 120 -19.17 25.32 -14.51
CA LYS A 120 -18.93 26.21 -13.36
C LYS A 120 -17.43 26.44 -13.10
N ARG A 121 -16.60 25.44 -13.39
CA ARG A 121 -15.14 25.51 -13.24
C ARG A 121 -14.42 26.07 -14.47
N GLY A 122 -15.15 26.39 -15.54
CA GLY A 122 -14.59 26.94 -16.78
C GLY A 122 -13.82 25.93 -17.64
N PHE A 123 -14.08 24.63 -17.48
CA PHE A 123 -13.47 23.59 -18.32
C PHE A 123 -14.19 23.38 -19.64
N ILE A 124 -15.47 23.77 -19.71
CA ILE A 124 -16.29 23.71 -20.92
C ILE A 124 -17.21 24.94 -21.00
N VAL A 125 -17.63 25.26 -22.21
CA VAL A 125 -18.69 26.19 -22.59
C VAL A 125 -19.77 25.38 -23.29
N LYS A 126 -21.03 25.80 -23.13
CA LYS A 126 -22.15 25.21 -23.87
C LYS A 126 -22.43 26.10 -25.09
N ASN A 127 -22.40 25.50 -26.27
CA ASN A 127 -22.67 26.16 -27.54
C ASN A 127 -24.18 26.26 -27.80
N ASP A 128 -24.57 27.08 -28.78
CA ASP A 128 -25.97 27.32 -29.14
C ASP A 128 -26.64 26.09 -29.82
N ASP A 129 -25.83 25.19 -30.37
CA ASP A 129 -26.24 23.94 -31.02
C ASP A 129 -26.34 22.73 -30.08
N ASP A 130 -26.36 22.98 -28.76
CA ASP A 130 -26.41 21.97 -27.69
C ASP A 130 -25.13 21.10 -27.55
N THR A 131 -24.04 21.49 -28.21
CA THR A 131 -22.70 20.88 -28.03
C THR A 131 -21.89 21.58 -26.91
N PHE A 132 -20.76 20.98 -26.53
CA PHE A 132 -19.85 21.48 -25.52
C PHE A 132 -18.42 21.61 -26.09
N SER A 133 -17.71 22.68 -25.72
CA SER A 133 -16.32 22.96 -26.10
C SER A 133 -15.50 23.44 -24.91
#